data_AF-A0A524F1E5-F1
#
_entry.id   AF-A0A524F1E5-F1
#
_cell.length_a   1.000
_cell.length_b   1.000
_cell.length_c   1.000
_cell.angle_alpha   90.00
_cell.angle_beta   90.00
_cell.angle_gamma   90.00
#
_symmetry.space_group_name_H-M   'P 1'
#
loop_
_entity.id
_entity.type
_entity.pdbx_description
1 polymer ?
#
loop_
_entity_poly.entity_id
_entity_poly.type
_entity_poly.pdbx_seq_one_letter_code
_entity_poly.pdbx_strand_id
1 'polypeptide(L)'
;MLKLNLGCGIYYKPGYVNIDKFELSVADQQADLYFLPYPDNSVDEIEASHIIEHFDIIHLPYILTEWWRVLKPGGKLFLEVPNLWGSVINLGLRRKSKKTQTIRFLFGVDMPGNFHKAGYTYPLLKKNIINTGFTQIKRLHSVSFHSESGIRMSAVKSLKKVNLIANFRLKVKKVFPPPNVMLYSAIESNVIQMLQSMQDESIKNLMIDFSLFHPQVAKILYELLPKSRASEFDPSLLEFMIAHNFPSLMFSNWMKWSKLTQNLSLEVQRFIEYWKKRILTVLDENTNPENKFSYLLSTTPQVSDIACFSVELLGLESQKLCNQAMKAFQKADLTMAQDILETSIRVNPSNELAYWNLARIYGIKKNHRRALEYYHMTGSLLKNSKWEKLWRTERDQFRKNHLVPKEPLQIRY
;
A
#
# COMPACT_ATOMS: atom_id res chain seq x y z
N MET A 1 15.52 16.11 31.62
CA MET A 1 14.40 15.38 30.97
C MET A 1 14.21 16.02 29.60
N LEU A 2 14.34 15.25 28.52
CA LEU A 2 14.21 15.73 27.15
C LEU A 2 12.77 15.51 26.68
N LYS A 3 12.11 16.58 26.24
CA LYS A 3 10.73 16.55 25.74
C LYS A 3 10.64 17.21 24.37
N LEU A 4 9.86 16.64 23.46
CA LEU A 4 9.71 17.16 22.09
C LEU A 4 8.28 17.63 21.84
N ASN A 5 8.12 18.82 21.26
CA ASN A 5 6.86 19.33 20.70
C ASN A 5 6.97 19.27 19.18
N LEU A 6 6.31 18.28 18.56
CA LEU A 6 6.46 17.98 17.13
C LEU A 6 5.38 18.69 16.29
N GLY A 7 5.81 19.36 15.21
CA GLY A 7 4.92 20.16 14.37
C GLY A 7 4.44 21.40 15.12
N CYS A 8 5.37 22.11 15.76
CA CYS A 8 5.02 23.22 16.65
C CYS A 8 4.36 24.41 15.92
N GLY A 9 4.58 24.55 14.61
CA GLY A 9 4.14 25.72 13.86
C GLY A 9 4.56 27.01 14.56
N ILE A 10 3.63 27.96 14.65
CA ILE A 10 3.86 29.25 15.34
C ILE A 10 3.71 29.17 16.87
N TYR A 11 3.44 27.98 17.43
CA TYR A 11 3.22 27.81 18.87
C TYR A 11 4.49 27.33 19.57
N TYR A 12 5.09 28.22 20.37
CA TYR A 12 6.20 27.87 21.24
C TYR A 12 5.70 27.19 22.51
N LYS A 13 6.24 26.01 22.84
CA LYS A 13 5.93 25.31 24.09
C LYS A 13 7.12 25.36 25.06
N PRO A 14 7.05 26.18 26.13
CA PRO A 14 8.13 26.24 27.12
C PRO A 14 8.41 24.87 27.76
N GLY A 15 9.70 24.54 27.94
CA GLY A 15 10.15 23.28 28.53
C GLY A 15 10.15 22.07 27.58
N TYR A 16 9.89 22.29 26.28
CA TYR A 16 10.03 21.32 25.21
C TYR A 16 11.01 21.85 24.17
N VAL A 17 11.67 20.95 23.44
CA VAL A 17 12.32 21.29 22.17
C VAL A 17 11.23 21.32 21.11
N ASN A 18 11.00 22.49 20.52
CA ASN A 18 9.99 22.73 19.50
C ASN A 18 10.58 22.39 18.13
N ILE A 19 9.92 21.47 17.42
CA ILE A 19 10.39 20.93 16.15
C ILE A 19 9.35 21.22 15.07
N ASP A 20 9.79 21.79 13.96
CA ASP A 20 8.97 21.96 12.76
C ASP A 20 9.81 21.78 11.50
N LYS A 21 9.17 21.48 10.37
CA LYS A 21 9.84 21.37 9.08
C LYS A 21 9.84 22.69 8.31
N PHE A 22 8.78 23.48 8.48
CA PHE A 22 8.47 24.65 7.66
C PHE A 22 8.57 25.96 8.46
N GLU A 23 8.26 25.95 9.76
CA GLU A 23 8.28 27.16 10.61
C GLU A 23 9.56 27.26 11.44
N LEU A 24 10.45 28.20 11.10
CA LEU A 24 11.76 28.36 11.75
C LEU A 24 11.85 29.58 12.67
N SER A 25 10.85 30.47 12.66
CA SER A 25 10.86 31.64 13.55
C SER A 25 10.59 31.27 15.00
N VAL A 26 9.94 30.11 15.23
CA VAL A 26 9.54 29.61 16.55
C VAL A 26 10.22 28.29 16.91
N ALA A 27 10.48 27.42 15.93
CA ALA A 27 11.08 26.12 16.21
C ALA A 27 12.52 26.25 16.73
N ASP A 28 12.84 25.50 17.78
CA ASP A 28 14.22 25.34 18.28
C ASP A 28 15.05 24.49 17.29
N GLN A 29 14.39 23.65 16.49
CA GLN A 29 15.05 22.76 15.53
C GLN A 29 14.20 22.53 14.27
N GLN A 30 14.83 22.69 13.10
CA GLN A 30 14.26 22.22 11.84
C GLN A 30 14.46 20.72 11.68
N ALA A 31 13.38 19.94 11.57
CA ALA A 31 13.48 18.51 11.26
C ALA A 31 12.25 17.95 10.56
N ASP A 32 12.48 16.91 9.74
CA ASP A 32 11.40 16.09 9.21
C ASP A 32 10.97 15.05 10.27
N LEU A 33 9.68 15.02 10.59
CA LEU A 33 9.14 14.10 11.60
C LEU A 33 9.17 12.63 11.17
N TYR A 34 9.50 12.34 9.90
CA TYR A 34 9.87 11.00 9.45
C TYR A 34 11.24 10.55 9.96
N PHE A 35 12.17 11.46 10.25
CA PHE A 35 13.54 11.14 10.65
C PHE A 35 13.99 12.08 11.76
N LEU A 36 13.65 11.72 13.00
CA LEU A 36 14.00 12.53 14.16
C LEU A 36 15.49 12.39 14.46
N PRO A 37 16.25 13.49 14.59
CA PRO A 37 17.71 13.49 14.80
C PRO A 37 18.08 13.19 16.26
N TYR A 38 17.40 12.22 16.87
CA TYR A 38 17.59 11.81 18.25
C TYR A 38 17.96 10.33 18.31
N PRO A 39 18.86 9.93 19.23
CA PRO A 39 19.17 8.52 19.44
C PRO A 39 17.93 7.72 19.87
N ASP A 40 18.00 6.41 19.69
CA ASP A 40 17.00 5.49 20.25
C ASP A 40 16.90 5.68 21.77
N ASN A 41 15.69 5.61 22.31
CA ASN A 41 15.47 5.67 23.77
C ASN A 41 16.11 6.89 24.47
N SER A 42 16.09 8.06 23.84
CA SER A 42 16.69 9.28 24.39
C SER A 42 15.66 10.31 24.89
N VAL A 43 14.42 10.23 24.42
CA VAL A 43 13.34 11.20 24.68
C VAL A 43 12.41 10.68 25.77
N ASP A 44 12.08 11.52 26.74
CA ASP A 44 11.18 11.17 27.85
C ASP A 44 9.70 11.34 27.47
N GLU A 45 9.38 12.36 26.68
CA GLU A 45 8.01 12.72 26.31
C GLU A 45 7.94 13.35 24.91
N ILE A 46 6.91 12.97 24.15
CA ILE A 46 6.55 13.59 22.87
C ILE A 46 5.13 14.14 22.99
N GLU A 47 4.95 15.38 22.57
CA GLU A 47 3.64 15.95 22.26
C GLU A 47 3.55 16.29 20.78
N ALA A 48 2.48 15.83 20.15
CA ALA A 48 2.17 16.05 18.74
C ALA A 48 0.70 16.44 18.64
N SER A 49 0.45 17.74 18.55
CA SER A 49 -0.89 18.32 18.50
C SER A 49 -1.16 18.83 17.10
N HIS A 50 -2.23 18.36 16.47
CA HIS A 50 -2.65 18.78 15.14
C HIS A 50 -1.57 18.62 14.06
N ILE A 51 -0.86 17.49 14.10
CA ILE A 51 0.24 17.21 13.16
C ILE A 51 0.08 15.88 12.41
N ILE A 52 -0.53 14.84 12.99
CA ILE A 52 -0.58 13.53 12.33
C ILE A 52 -1.56 13.48 11.15
N GLU A 53 -2.51 14.40 11.10
CA GLU A 53 -3.44 14.59 9.98
C GLU A 53 -2.77 15.12 8.72
N HIS A 54 -1.57 15.71 8.83
CA HIS A 54 -0.77 16.17 7.69
C HIS A 54 -0.01 15.03 6.99
N PHE A 55 -0.04 13.83 7.57
CA PHE A 55 0.49 12.61 6.98
C PHE A 55 -0.66 11.73 6.48
N ASP A 56 -0.44 11.04 5.37
CA ASP A 56 -1.42 10.07 4.88
C ASP A 56 -1.39 8.78 5.73
N ILE A 57 -2.48 8.02 5.61
CA ILE A 57 -2.72 6.83 6.43
C ILE A 57 -1.70 5.71 6.19
N ILE A 58 -1.07 5.66 5.00
CA ILE A 58 -0.11 4.63 4.61
C ILE A 58 1.24 4.85 5.31
N HIS A 59 1.65 6.11 5.45
CA HIS A 59 2.89 6.44 6.12
C HIS A 59 2.80 6.53 7.64
N LEU A 60 1.61 6.73 8.19
CA LEU A 60 1.42 6.92 9.63
C LEU A 60 2.12 5.84 10.49
N PRO A 61 2.06 4.53 10.18
CA PRO A 61 2.77 3.51 10.97
C PRO A 61 4.29 3.73 11.03
N TYR A 62 4.90 4.22 9.97
CA TYR A 62 6.35 4.48 9.88
C TYR A 62 6.78 5.73 10.66
N ILE A 63 5.90 6.73 10.73
CA ILE A 63 6.11 7.96 11.51
C ILE A 63 5.94 7.66 13.00
N LEU A 64 4.85 6.99 13.38
CA LEU A 64 4.66 6.59 14.78
C LEU A 64 5.78 5.68 15.26
N THR A 65 6.34 4.83 14.38
CA THR A 65 7.50 4.00 14.69
C THR A 65 8.76 4.84 14.93
N GLU A 66 8.95 5.95 14.22
CA GLU A 66 10.04 6.90 14.49
C GLU A 66 9.91 7.54 15.87
N TRP A 67 8.70 7.94 16.23
CA TRP A 67 8.42 8.57 17.52
C TRP A 67 8.56 7.56 18.65
N TRP A 68 8.12 6.32 18.40
CA TRP A 68 8.37 5.19 19.28
C TRP A 68 9.87 4.92 19.44
N ARG A 69 10.66 4.99 18.36
CA ARG A 69 12.13 4.73 18.39
C ARG A 69 12.83 5.65 19.38
N VAL A 70 12.61 6.96 19.27
CA VAL A 70 13.31 7.96 20.09
C VAL A 70 12.84 7.98 21.54
N LEU A 71 11.58 7.62 21.83
CA LEU A 71 11.07 7.55 23.19
C LEU A 71 11.81 6.50 24.02
N LYS A 72 12.10 6.80 25.29
CA LYS A 72 12.59 5.86 26.29
C LYS A 72 11.53 4.79 26.60
N PRO A 73 11.92 3.60 27.07
CA PRO A 73 10.98 2.68 27.72
C PRO A 73 10.21 3.39 28.83
N GLY A 74 8.87 3.31 28.82
CA GLY A 74 8.04 4.07 29.75
C GLY A 74 7.81 5.54 29.38
N GLY A 75 8.48 6.04 28.33
CA GLY A 75 8.27 7.37 27.76
C GLY A 75 6.87 7.54 27.20
N LYS A 76 6.37 8.78 27.21
CA LYS A 76 4.97 9.11 26.93
C LYS A 76 4.81 9.81 25.58
N LEU A 77 3.76 9.43 24.86
CA LEU A 77 3.30 10.09 23.66
C LEU A 77 1.94 10.73 23.93
N PHE A 78 1.80 12.02 23.67
CA PHE A 78 0.53 12.76 23.68
C PHE A 78 0.17 13.16 22.26
N LEU A 79 -1.03 12.79 21.82
CA LEU A 79 -1.55 13.09 20.49
C LEU A 79 -2.87 13.84 20.59
N GLU A 80 -3.02 14.88 19.79
CA GLU A 80 -4.28 15.58 19.56
C GLU A 80 -4.54 15.74 18.06
N VAL A 81 -5.76 15.45 17.61
CA VAL A 81 -6.17 15.57 16.19
C VAL A 81 -7.63 16.03 16.05
N PRO A 82 -8.02 16.54 14.88
CA PRO A 82 -9.41 16.73 14.51
C PRO A 82 -10.20 15.42 14.62
N ASN A 83 -11.35 15.48 15.28
CA ASN A 83 -12.30 14.38 15.33
C ASN A 83 -13.13 14.38 14.05
N LEU A 84 -12.88 13.42 13.14
CA LEU A 84 -13.61 13.32 11.88
C LEU A 84 -15.12 13.23 12.11
N TRP A 85 -15.57 12.31 12.96
CA TRP A 85 -17.00 12.11 13.19
C TRP A 85 -17.65 13.29 13.92
N GLY A 86 -16.99 13.81 14.95
CA GLY A 86 -17.49 14.98 15.67
C GLY A 86 -17.62 16.20 14.74
N SER A 87 -16.68 16.38 13.83
CA SER A 87 -16.70 17.47 12.86
C SER A 87 -17.80 17.27 11.81
N VAL A 88 -18.02 16.05 11.30
CA VAL A 88 -19.13 15.76 10.38
C VAL A 88 -20.49 16.04 11.04
N ILE A 89 -20.68 15.64 12.30
CA ILE A 89 -21.89 15.96 13.07
C ILE A 89 -22.04 17.48 13.19
N ASN A 90 -20.97 18.19 13.55
CA ASN A 90 -20.96 19.65 13.65
C ASN A 90 -21.35 20.33 12.32
N LEU A 91 -20.94 19.81 11.18
CA LEU A 91 -21.35 20.34 9.87
C LEU A 91 -22.86 20.22 9.62
N GLY A 92 -23.50 19.18 10.16
CA GLY A 92 -24.96 19.02 10.12
C GLY A 92 -25.69 20.01 11.01
N LEU A 93 -25.17 20.26 12.22
CA LEU A 93 -25.86 21.01 13.28
C LEU A 93 -25.60 22.53 13.26
N ARG A 94 -24.47 22.98 12.71
CA ARG A 94 -24.03 24.39 12.81
C ARG A 94 -24.69 25.33 11.81
N ARG A 95 -24.74 26.61 12.17
CA ARG A 95 -25.05 27.72 11.24
C ARG A 95 -24.00 27.79 10.12
N LYS A 96 -24.42 28.23 8.93
CA LYS A 96 -23.60 28.29 7.70
C LYS A 96 -22.24 28.96 7.90
N SER A 97 -22.18 30.08 8.64
CA SER A 97 -20.95 30.83 8.90
C SER A 97 -19.87 30.04 9.64
N LYS A 98 -20.25 29.03 10.45
CA LYS A 98 -19.33 28.16 11.19
C LYS A 98 -18.98 26.88 10.44
N LYS A 99 -19.73 26.51 9.39
CA LYS A 99 -19.42 25.31 8.60
C LYS A 99 -18.08 25.44 7.87
N THR A 100 -17.78 26.62 7.32
CA THR A 100 -16.48 26.87 6.66
C THR A 100 -15.30 26.70 7.63
N GLN A 101 -15.46 27.13 8.89
CA GLN A 101 -14.44 26.94 9.91
C GLN A 101 -14.20 25.44 10.19
N THR A 102 -15.27 24.66 10.37
CA THR A 102 -15.17 23.21 10.59
C THR A 102 -14.60 22.48 9.36
N ILE A 103 -14.90 22.93 8.13
CA ILE A 103 -14.28 22.37 6.91
C ILE A 103 -12.77 22.62 6.90
N ARG A 104 -12.33 23.85 7.19
CA ARG A 104 -10.89 24.18 7.29
C ARG A 104 -10.21 23.42 8.43
N PHE A 105 -10.90 23.21 9.54
CA PHE A 105 -10.39 22.39 10.63
C PHE A 105 -10.21 20.92 10.23
N LEU A 106 -11.06 20.39 9.35
CA LEU A 106 -10.96 19.01 8.86
C LEU A 106 -9.91 18.80 7.78
N PHE A 107 -9.85 19.70 6.81
CA PHE A 107 -9.03 19.52 5.60
C PHE A 107 -7.77 20.39 5.57
N GLY A 108 -7.63 21.27 6.56
CA GLY A 108 -6.57 22.26 6.60
C GLY A 108 -6.81 23.40 5.61
N VAL A 109 -5.71 24.05 5.23
CA VAL A 109 -5.67 25.13 4.23
C VAL A 109 -4.60 24.82 3.20
N ASP A 110 -4.78 25.34 1.98
CA ASP A 110 -3.87 25.13 0.86
C ASP A 110 -2.59 25.98 1.02
N MET A 111 -1.77 25.56 1.98
CA MET A 111 -0.42 26.06 2.21
C MET A 111 0.51 24.86 2.47
N PRO A 112 1.78 24.92 2.04
CA PRO A 112 2.75 23.87 2.34
C PRO A 112 2.75 23.51 3.82
N GLY A 113 2.62 22.22 4.12
CA GLY A 113 2.57 21.71 5.48
C GLY A 113 1.23 21.85 6.21
N ASN A 114 0.25 22.62 5.70
CA ASN A 114 -1.01 22.89 6.39
C ASN A 114 -2.23 22.11 5.86
N PHE A 115 -2.05 21.31 4.81
CA PHE A 115 -3.11 20.47 4.27
C PHE A 115 -3.22 19.16 5.04
N HIS A 116 -4.45 18.74 5.35
CA HIS A 116 -4.69 17.46 6.02
C HIS A 116 -4.88 16.36 4.97
N LYS A 117 -4.09 15.30 5.08
CA LYS A 117 -4.13 14.11 4.23
C LYS A 117 -4.99 12.98 4.82
N ALA A 118 -5.33 13.05 6.11
CA ALA A 118 -6.09 12.01 6.79
C ALA A 118 -7.05 12.59 7.83
N GLY A 119 -8.23 11.97 7.96
CA GLY A 119 -9.19 12.23 9.05
C GLY A 119 -9.23 11.07 10.03
N TYR A 120 -9.30 11.35 11.32
CA TYR A 120 -9.23 10.33 12.36
C TYR A 120 -10.51 10.20 13.18
N THR A 121 -10.80 8.95 13.53
CA THR A 121 -11.74 8.60 14.59
C THR A 121 -10.95 8.01 15.76
N TYR A 122 -11.49 8.07 16.97
CA TYR A 122 -10.80 7.51 18.14
C TYR A 122 -10.43 6.01 17.95
N PRO A 123 -11.32 5.13 17.45
CA PRO A 123 -10.96 3.74 17.19
C PRO A 123 -9.81 3.56 16.19
N LEU A 124 -9.82 4.33 15.09
CA LEU A 124 -8.78 4.26 14.07
C LEU A 124 -7.42 4.69 14.63
N LEU A 125 -7.38 5.84 15.30
CA LEU A 125 -6.15 6.38 15.89
C LEU A 125 -5.60 5.43 16.97
N LYS A 126 -6.47 4.93 17.86
CA LYS A 126 -6.11 3.94 18.89
C LYS A 126 -5.51 2.69 18.25
N LYS A 127 -6.11 2.15 17.17
CA LYS A 127 -5.60 0.97 16.46
C LYS A 127 -4.18 1.20 15.92
N ASN A 128 -3.93 2.34 15.27
CA ASN A 128 -2.62 2.67 14.70
C ASN A 128 -1.52 2.77 15.78
N ILE A 129 -1.85 3.39 16.93
CA ILE A 129 -0.93 3.51 18.07
C ILE A 129 -0.62 2.14 18.70
N ILE A 130 -1.62 1.28 18.89
CA ILE A 130 -1.43 -0.10 19.38
C ILE A 130 -0.54 -0.88 18.41
N ASN A 131 -0.84 -0.83 17.11
CA ASN A 131 -0.11 -1.55 16.06
C ASN A 131 1.34 -1.08 15.89
N THR A 132 1.69 0.09 16.44
CA THR A 132 3.08 0.58 16.50
C THR A 132 3.83 -0.01 17.71
N GLY A 133 3.13 -0.41 18.77
CA GLY A 133 3.72 -0.97 20.00
C GLY A 133 3.58 -0.11 21.25
N PHE A 134 2.76 0.93 21.19
CA PHE A 134 2.40 1.67 22.39
C PHE A 134 1.35 0.91 23.22
N THR A 135 1.38 1.11 24.54
CA THR A 135 0.43 0.53 25.49
C THR A 135 -0.14 1.62 26.41
N GLN A 136 -0.98 1.22 27.38
CA GLN A 136 -1.59 2.13 28.37
C GLN A 136 -2.28 3.36 27.73
N ILE A 137 -3.06 3.12 26.67
CA ILE A 137 -3.72 4.20 25.94
C ILE A 137 -4.87 4.77 26.78
N LYS A 138 -4.84 6.07 27.03
CA LYS A 138 -5.86 6.81 27.76
C LYS A 138 -6.42 7.92 26.90
N ARG A 139 -7.74 8.00 26.80
CA ARG A 139 -8.41 9.16 26.21
C ARG A 139 -8.31 10.34 27.18
N LEU A 140 -8.00 11.52 26.65
CA LEU A 140 -7.89 12.76 27.39
C LEU A 140 -8.90 13.77 26.83
N HIS A 141 -9.14 14.84 27.58
CA HIS A 141 -9.87 16.00 27.07
C HIS A 141 -8.98 16.76 26.07
N SER A 142 -9.58 17.24 24.98
CA SER A 142 -8.90 18.18 24.08
C SER A 142 -8.54 19.45 24.83
N VAL A 143 -7.38 20.01 24.54
CA VAL A 143 -6.92 21.27 25.15
C VAL A 143 -6.70 22.37 24.12
N SER A 144 -6.82 22.05 22.83
CA SER A 144 -6.75 22.99 21.73
C SER A 144 -8.09 23.09 21.01
N PHE A 145 -8.29 24.20 20.28
CA PHE A 145 -9.48 24.46 19.46
C PHE A 145 -10.81 24.12 20.16
N HIS A 146 -11.08 24.71 21.34
CA HIS A 146 -12.28 24.44 22.17
C HIS A 146 -13.63 24.57 21.43
N SER A 147 -13.68 25.33 20.34
CA SER A 147 -14.86 25.44 19.51
C SER A 147 -15.01 24.30 18.51
N GLU A 148 -14.03 23.43 18.29
CA GLU A 148 -14.09 22.31 17.37
C GLU A 148 -14.01 20.97 18.12
N SER A 149 -14.31 19.87 17.42
CA SER A 149 -14.23 18.55 18.03
C SER A 149 -12.84 17.96 17.83
N GLY A 150 -12.07 17.83 18.91
CA GLY A 150 -10.78 17.16 18.91
C GLY A 150 -10.81 15.77 19.56
N ILE A 151 -9.80 14.96 19.25
CA ILE A 151 -9.47 13.72 19.94
C ILE A 151 -8.08 13.92 20.55
N ARG A 152 -7.98 13.87 21.88
CA ARG A 152 -6.70 13.80 22.59
C ARG A 152 -6.52 12.45 23.27
N MET A 153 -5.31 11.91 23.25
CA MET A 153 -4.95 10.71 23.99
C MET A 153 -3.48 10.68 24.39
N SER A 154 -3.18 9.91 25.44
CA SER A 154 -1.81 9.56 25.82
C SER A 154 -1.55 8.08 25.62
N ALA A 155 -0.31 7.72 25.30
CA ALA A 155 0.16 6.34 25.22
C ALA A 155 1.60 6.21 25.77
N VAL A 156 2.01 4.98 26.10
CA VAL A 156 3.31 4.70 26.73
C VAL A 156 4.10 3.69 25.90
N LYS A 157 5.39 3.96 25.66
CA LYS A 157 6.28 2.98 25.02
C LYS A 157 6.49 1.76 25.91
N SER A 158 6.23 0.57 25.35
CA SER A 158 6.48 -0.73 26.01
C SER A 158 7.55 -1.52 25.27
N LEU A 159 8.42 -2.20 26.00
CA LEU A 159 9.44 -3.10 25.45
C LEU A 159 8.93 -4.53 25.22
N LYS A 160 7.75 -4.90 25.75
CA LYS A 160 7.35 -6.31 25.89
C LYS A 160 6.90 -7.00 24.59
N LYS A 161 6.58 -6.29 23.49
CA LYS A 161 5.92 -6.93 22.34
C LYS A 161 6.12 -6.37 20.92
N VAL A 162 6.90 -5.32 20.67
CA VAL A 162 7.07 -4.80 19.28
C VAL A 162 8.50 -4.35 19.00
N ASN A 163 9.39 -5.32 18.78
CA ASN A 163 10.76 -5.03 18.36
C ASN A 163 10.95 -5.27 16.84
N LEU A 164 10.50 -6.42 16.33
CA LEU A 164 10.76 -6.79 14.93
C LEU A 164 10.04 -5.88 13.93
N ILE A 165 8.73 -5.73 14.02
CA ILE A 165 7.93 -4.92 13.06
C ILE A 165 8.34 -3.44 13.09
N ALA A 166 8.60 -2.89 14.28
CA ALA A 166 9.09 -1.52 14.42
C ALA A 166 10.45 -1.36 13.73
N ASN A 167 11.43 -2.20 14.05
CA ASN A 167 12.75 -2.14 13.40
C ASN A 167 12.68 -2.39 11.90
N PHE A 168 11.77 -3.27 11.46
CA PHE A 168 11.51 -3.54 10.06
C PHE A 168 11.02 -2.26 9.35
N ARG A 169 9.99 -1.59 9.87
CA ARG A 169 9.52 -0.30 9.34
C ARG A 169 10.60 0.78 9.33
N LEU A 170 11.43 0.86 10.38
CA LEU A 170 12.56 1.81 10.42
C LEU A 170 13.56 1.56 9.31
N LYS A 171 13.92 0.29 9.06
CA LYS A 171 14.83 -0.08 7.96
C LYS A 171 14.18 0.11 6.59
N VAL A 172 12.91 -0.29 6.40
CA VAL A 172 12.15 -0.03 5.17
C VAL A 172 12.20 1.44 4.82
N LYS A 173 11.93 2.33 5.78
CA LYS A 173 11.95 3.79 5.56
C LYS A 173 13.33 4.34 5.21
N LYS A 174 14.41 3.72 5.70
CA LYS A 174 15.78 4.12 5.33
C LYS A 174 16.17 3.66 3.92
N VAL A 175 15.76 2.44 3.55
CA VAL A 175 16.06 1.85 2.23
C VAL A 175 15.16 2.42 1.13
N PHE A 176 13.89 2.66 1.45
CA PHE A 176 12.86 3.20 0.57
C PHE A 176 12.30 4.49 1.18
N PRO A 177 12.99 5.63 1.06
CA PRO A 177 12.54 6.87 1.69
C PRO A 177 11.14 7.30 1.18
N PRO A 178 10.31 7.95 2.02
CA PRO A 178 9.02 8.50 1.59
C PRO A 178 9.17 9.41 0.34
N PRO A 179 8.14 9.48 -0.55
CA PRO A 179 6.77 9.12 -0.26
C PRO A 179 6.33 7.72 -0.69
N ASN A 180 7.17 6.80 -1.18
CA ASN A 180 6.89 5.44 -1.72
C ASN A 180 5.53 4.75 -1.37
N VAL A 181 4.38 5.36 -1.72
CA VAL A 181 3.06 5.04 -1.13
C VAL A 181 2.63 3.63 -1.52
N MET A 182 2.78 3.30 -2.80
CA MET A 182 2.36 2.01 -3.35
C MET A 182 3.15 0.87 -2.72
N LEU A 183 4.48 1.02 -2.60
CA LEU A 183 5.33 0.01 -1.99
C LEU A 183 5.02 -0.13 -0.49
N TYR A 184 4.84 0.98 0.23
CA TYR A 184 4.50 0.93 1.66
C TYR A 184 3.15 0.28 1.91
N SER A 185 2.14 0.61 1.08
CA SER A 185 0.83 -0.04 1.13
C SER A 185 0.95 -1.53 0.86
N ALA A 186 1.74 -1.94 -0.13
CA ALA A 186 1.96 -3.33 -0.45
C ALA A 186 2.71 -4.07 0.67
N ILE A 187 3.70 -3.44 1.31
CA ILE A 187 4.42 -3.97 2.47
C ILE A 187 3.47 -4.14 3.67
N GLU A 188 2.63 -3.16 3.98
CA GLU A 188 1.69 -3.28 5.10
C GLU A 188 0.67 -4.41 4.87
N SER A 189 0.16 -4.58 3.64
CA SER A 189 -0.80 -5.63 3.31
C SER A 189 -0.18 -7.03 3.22
N ASN A 190 1.01 -7.16 2.63
CA ASN A 190 1.56 -8.47 2.28
C ASN A 190 2.65 -8.92 3.25
N VAL A 191 3.44 -8.00 3.81
CA VAL A 191 4.61 -8.33 4.63
C VAL A 191 4.31 -8.19 6.11
N ILE A 192 3.79 -7.04 6.55
CA ILE A 192 3.53 -6.79 7.97
C ILE A 192 2.45 -7.75 8.49
N GLN A 193 1.42 -8.03 7.69
CA GLN A 193 0.39 -9.00 8.05
C GLN A 193 0.98 -10.40 8.31
N MET A 194 1.91 -10.87 7.47
CA MET A 194 2.61 -12.14 7.68
C MET A 194 3.50 -12.12 8.93
N LEU A 195 4.27 -11.04 9.15
CA LEU A 195 5.10 -10.90 10.36
C LEU A 195 4.28 -10.92 11.65
N GLN A 196 3.03 -10.46 11.61
CA GLN A 196 2.12 -10.50 12.77
C GLN A 196 1.63 -11.92 13.09
N SER A 197 1.54 -12.81 12.10
CA SER A 197 1.08 -14.19 12.25
C SER A 197 2.21 -15.22 12.39
N MET A 198 3.48 -14.80 12.40
CA MET A 198 4.70 -15.61 12.28
C MET A 198 5.02 -16.58 13.44
N GLN A 199 4.07 -16.94 14.32
CA GLN A 199 4.40 -17.65 15.57
C GLN A 199 5.10 -19.00 15.35
N ASP A 200 4.81 -19.70 14.24
CA ASP A 200 5.35 -21.05 13.94
C ASP A 200 5.86 -21.24 12.50
N GLU A 201 6.06 -20.16 11.75
CA GLU A 201 6.50 -20.26 10.35
C GLU A 201 8.01 -20.52 10.22
N SER A 202 8.38 -21.39 9.27
CA SER A 202 9.79 -21.57 8.86
C SER A 202 10.32 -20.25 8.30
N ILE A 203 11.44 -19.76 8.86
CA ILE A 203 12.08 -18.53 8.38
C ILE A 203 12.47 -18.67 6.92
N LYS A 204 12.94 -19.85 6.52
CA LYS A 204 13.26 -20.14 5.13
C LYS A 204 12.06 -19.86 4.20
N ASN A 205 10.87 -20.37 4.53
CA ASN A 205 9.67 -20.12 3.72
C ASN A 205 9.29 -18.64 3.68
N LEU A 206 9.29 -17.97 4.82
CA LEU A 206 8.98 -16.55 4.93
C LEU A 206 9.95 -15.68 4.10
N MET A 207 11.24 -16.00 4.18
CA MET A 207 12.29 -15.32 3.41
C MET A 207 12.10 -15.48 1.90
N ILE A 208 11.63 -16.66 1.45
CA ILE A 208 11.31 -16.91 0.04
C ILE A 208 10.08 -16.12 -0.40
N ASP A 209 9.02 -16.13 0.41
CA ASP A 209 7.81 -15.38 0.07
C ASP A 209 8.11 -13.87 -0.02
N PHE A 210 8.95 -13.36 0.89
CA PHE A 210 9.37 -11.97 0.88
C PHE A 210 10.31 -11.68 -0.30
N SER A 211 11.18 -12.62 -0.69
CA SER A 211 12.10 -12.39 -1.80
C SER A 211 11.36 -12.35 -3.15
N LEU A 212 10.31 -13.16 -3.29
CA LEU A 212 9.40 -13.12 -4.43
C LEU A 212 8.53 -11.86 -4.47
N PHE A 213 8.12 -11.34 -3.31
CA PHE A 213 7.47 -10.03 -3.22
C PHE A 213 8.43 -8.89 -3.61
N HIS A 214 9.57 -8.80 -2.92
CA HIS A 214 10.65 -7.86 -3.19
C HIS A 214 11.96 -8.28 -2.46
N PRO A 215 13.08 -8.55 -3.15
CA PRO A 215 14.28 -9.12 -2.53
C PRO A 215 14.98 -8.19 -1.53
N GLN A 216 15.02 -6.89 -1.78
CA GLN A 216 15.50 -5.90 -0.79
C GLN A 216 14.63 -5.85 0.48
N VAL A 217 13.31 -6.07 0.39
CA VAL A 217 12.42 -6.15 1.55
C VAL A 217 12.71 -7.41 2.37
N ALA A 218 12.98 -8.54 1.71
CA ALA A 218 13.47 -9.75 2.36
C ALA A 218 14.83 -9.52 3.05
N LYS A 219 15.77 -8.83 2.39
CA LYS A 219 17.09 -8.50 2.97
C LYS A 219 16.96 -7.70 4.26
N ILE A 220 16.01 -6.77 4.33
CA ILE A 220 15.73 -6.02 5.58
C ILE A 220 15.32 -6.96 6.71
N LEU A 221 14.44 -7.95 6.44
CA LEU A 221 14.06 -8.94 7.46
C LEU A 221 15.26 -9.78 7.86
N TYR A 222 16.03 -10.29 6.90
CA TYR A 222 17.22 -11.11 7.13
C TYR A 222 18.19 -10.45 8.12
N GLU A 223 18.51 -9.17 7.90
CA GLU A 223 19.41 -8.42 8.77
C GLU A 223 18.85 -8.13 10.18
N LEU A 224 17.56 -8.34 10.40
CA LEU A 224 16.90 -8.18 11.71
C LEU A 224 16.72 -9.51 12.45
N LEU A 225 16.91 -10.64 11.77
CA LEU A 225 16.79 -11.96 12.39
C LEU A 225 18.00 -12.26 13.28
N PRO A 226 17.82 -12.98 14.40
CA PRO A 226 18.93 -13.55 15.15
C PRO A 226 19.77 -14.47 14.26
N LYS A 227 21.09 -14.51 14.48
CA LYS A 227 22.03 -15.32 13.67
C LYS A 227 21.60 -16.78 13.53
N SER A 228 21.07 -17.38 14.59
CA SER A 228 20.58 -18.77 14.60
C SER A 228 19.42 -19.04 13.65
N ARG A 229 18.59 -18.04 13.39
CA ARG A 229 17.46 -18.12 12.45
C ARG A 229 17.86 -17.69 11.04
N ALA A 230 18.73 -16.68 10.94
CA ALA A 230 19.23 -16.18 9.66
C ALA A 230 20.00 -17.28 8.89
N SER A 231 20.73 -18.17 9.59
CA SER A 231 21.48 -19.27 8.97
C SER A 231 20.62 -20.30 8.24
N GLU A 232 19.29 -20.28 8.38
CA GLU A 232 18.37 -21.13 7.60
C GLU A 232 18.23 -20.68 6.13
N PHE A 233 18.81 -19.53 5.77
CA PHE A 233 18.68 -18.92 4.45
C PHE A 233 20.02 -18.35 3.95
N ASP A 234 20.41 -18.68 2.72
CA ASP A 234 21.64 -18.13 2.11
C ASP A 234 21.40 -16.71 1.55
N PRO A 235 22.04 -15.66 2.11
CA PRO A 235 21.87 -14.29 1.65
C PRO A 235 22.38 -14.03 0.23
N SER A 236 23.27 -14.88 -0.32
CA SER A 236 23.80 -14.74 -1.69
C SER A 236 22.67 -14.72 -2.74
N LEU A 237 21.59 -15.47 -2.48
CA LEU A 237 20.41 -15.48 -3.32
C LEU A 237 19.73 -14.11 -3.38
N LEU A 238 19.64 -13.38 -2.26
CA LEU A 238 19.02 -12.05 -2.25
C LEU A 238 19.87 -11.06 -3.04
N GLU A 239 21.20 -11.13 -2.91
CA GLU A 239 22.12 -10.28 -3.66
C GLU A 239 21.97 -10.51 -5.16
N PHE A 240 21.92 -11.78 -5.59
CA PHE A 240 21.60 -12.15 -6.96
C PHE A 240 20.24 -11.57 -7.42
N MET A 241 19.18 -11.75 -6.64
CA MET A 241 17.84 -11.27 -7.00
C MET A 241 17.77 -9.74 -7.09
N ILE A 242 18.46 -9.02 -6.20
CA ILE A 242 18.54 -7.55 -6.21
C ILE A 242 19.28 -7.09 -7.47
N ALA A 243 20.45 -7.67 -7.77
CA ALA A 243 21.28 -7.30 -8.91
C ALA A 243 20.54 -7.45 -10.26
N HIS A 244 19.57 -8.36 -10.34
CA HIS A 244 18.83 -8.67 -11.56
C HIS A 244 17.40 -8.11 -11.59
N ASN A 245 17.02 -7.19 -10.68
CA ASN A 245 15.68 -6.59 -10.62
C ASN A 245 14.57 -7.65 -10.66
N PHE A 246 14.63 -8.59 -9.71
CA PHE A 246 13.72 -9.74 -9.68
C PHE A 246 12.22 -9.39 -9.76
N PRO A 247 11.69 -8.30 -9.16
CA PRO A 247 10.29 -7.92 -9.33
C PRO A 247 9.87 -7.77 -10.81
N SER A 248 10.73 -7.19 -11.64
CA SER A 248 10.48 -7.00 -13.08
C SER A 248 10.56 -8.33 -13.85
N LEU A 249 11.46 -9.24 -13.43
CA LEU A 249 11.52 -10.60 -13.96
C LEU A 249 10.27 -11.41 -13.60
N MET A 250 9.80 -11.32 -12.35
CA MET A 250 8.57 -11.98 -11.90
C MET A 250 7.35 -11.49 -12.67
N PHE A 251 7.23 -10.19 -12.90
CA PHE A 251 6.17 -9.63 -13.75
C PHE A 251 6.26 -10.14 -15.20
N SER A 252 7.45 -10.15 -15.79
CA SER A 252 7.65 -10.64 -17.17
C SER A 252 7.32 -12.13 -17.32
N ASN A 253 7.64 -12.94 -16.30
CA ASN A 253 7.28 -14.36 -16.26
C ASN A 253 5.79 -14.56 -15.98
N TRP A 254 5.20 -13.70 -15.15
CA TRP A 254 3.77 -13.68 -14.93
C TRP A 254 3.01 -13.43 -16.24
N MET A 255 3.49 -12.54 -17.11
CA MET A 255 2.87 -12.29 -18.42
C MET A 255 2.87 -13.53 -19.33
N LYS A 256 3.83 -14.44 -19.16
CA LYS A 256 3.95 -15.72 -19.89
C LYS A 256 3.26 -16.88 -19.18
N TRP A 257 2.90 -16.72 -17.90
CA TRP A 257 2.30 -17.77 -17.09
C TRP A 257 0.90 -18.12 -17.58
N SER A 258 0.63 -19.41 -17.81
CA SER A 258 -0.69 -19.91 -18.20
C SER A 258 -1.65 -19.87 -17.01
N LYS A 259 -2.61 -18.93 -17.04
CA LYS A 259 -3.66 -18.84 -16.03
C LYS A 259 -4.74 -19.88 -16.30
N LEU A 260 -5.14 -20.64 -15.27
CA LEU A 260 -6.20 -21.65 -15.40
C LEU A 260 -7.59 -21.11 -15.00
N THR A 261 -7.61 -20.03 -14.22
CA THR A 261 -8.83 -19.42 -13.69
C THR A 261 -8.83 -17.91 -13.89
N GLN A 262 -10.01 -17.30 -13.82
CA GLN A 262 -10.18 -15.85 -13.81
C GLN A 262 -10.00 -15.22 -12.41
N ASN A 263 -9.40 -15.94 -11.45
CA ASN A 263 -9.17 -15.44 -10.09
C ASN A 263 -7.70 -15.04 -9.91
N LEU A 264 -7.44 -13.72 -9.88
CA LEU A 264 -6.09 -13.17 -9.75
C LEU A 264 -5.37 -13.68 -8.51
N SER A 265 -6.02 -13.65 -7.35
CA SER A 265 -5.39 -14.07 -6.09
C SER A 265 -4.98 -15.53 -6.12
N LEU A 266 -5.85 -16.41 -6.66
CA LEU A 266 -5.56 -17.83 -6.79
C LEU A 266 -4.42 -18.09 -7.80
N GLU A 267 -4.43 -17.39 -8.93
CA GLU A 267 -3.37 -17.52 -9.93
C GLU A 267 -2.03 -17.01 -9.44
N VAL A 268 -2.02 -15.88 -8.71
CA VAL A 268 -0.80 -15.36 -8.06
C VAL A 268 -0.29 -16.37 -7.04
N GLN A 269 -1.16 -16.95 -6.20
CA GLN A 269 -0.76 -17.99 -5.25
C GLN A 269 -0.12 -19.19 -5.98
N ARG A 270 -0.73 -19.70 -7.05
CA ARG A 270 -0.17 -20.80 -7.85
C ARG A 270 1.19 -20.46 -8.46
N PHE A 271 1.33 -19.24 -8.95
CA PHE A 271 2.58 -18.74 -9.52
C PHE A 271 3.68 -18.60 -8.45
N ILE A 272 3.35 -18.05 -7.28
CA ILE A 272 4.27 -17.95 -6.14
C ILE A 272 4.70 -19.34 -5.68
N GLU A 273 3.79 -20.29 -5.52
CA GLU A 273 4.12 -21.68 -5.14
C GLU A 273 5.04 -22.38 -6.16
N TYR A 274 4.83 -22.12 -7.45
CA TYR A 274 5.70 -22.63 -8.52
C TYR A 274 7.13 -22.08 -8.41
N TRP A 275 7.26 -20.80 -8.06
CA TRP A 275 8.55 -20.13 -7.88
C TRP A 275 9.23 -20.49 -6.56
N LYS A 276 8.44 -20.61 -5.49
CA LYS A 276 8.90 -21.04 -4.17
C LYS A 276 9.61 -22.38 -4.24
N LYS A 277 9.04 -23.36 -4.95
CA LYS A 277 9.68 -24.67 -5.18
C LYS A 277 11.04 -24.55 -5.88
N ARG A 278 11.18 -23.67 -6.87
CA ARG A 278 12.46 -23.46 -7.58
C ARG A 278 13.52 -22.82 -6.70
N ILE A 279 13.13 -21.82 -5.93
CA ILE A 279 14.02 -21.17 -4.97
C ILE A 279 14.44 -22.16 -3.88
N LEU A 280 13.51 -22.97 -3.37
CA LEU A 280 13.83 -24.04 -2.41
C LEU A 280 14.88 -25.00 -2.98
N THR A 281 14.74 -25.45 -4.23
CA THR A 281 15.74 -26.27 -4.91
C THR A 281 17.12 -25.60 -4.95
N VAL A 282 17.18 -24.29 -5.24
CA VAL A 282 18.46 -23.55 -5.23
C VAL A 282 19.11 -23.56 -3.86
N LEU A 283 18.31 -23.32 -2.81
CA LEU A 283 18.77 -23.28 -1.42
C LEU A 283 19.14 -24.67 -0.87
N ASP A 284 18.41 -25.73 -1.24
CA ASP A 284 18.62 -27.10 -0.75
C ASP A 284 19.79 -27.79 -1.46
N GLU A 285 19.93 -27.59 -2.78
CA GLU A 285 21.00 -28.20 -3.58
C GLU A 285 22.30 -27.38 -3.55
N ASN A 286 22.30 -26.22 -2.88
CA ASN A 286 23.40 -25.25 -2.86
C ASN A 286 23.93 -24.93 -4.27
N THR A 287 22.99 -24.77 -5.22
CA THR A 287 23.32 -24.52 -6.64
C THR A 287 23.53 -23.04 -6.88
N ASN A 288 24.47 -22.67 -7.76
CA ASN A 288 24.66 -21.28 -8.15
C ASN A 288 23.36 -20.73 -8.78
N PRO A 289 22.74 -19.67 -8.22
CA PRO A 289 21.53 -19.06 -8.75
C PRO A 289 21.65 -18.63 -10.22
N GLU A 290 22.82 -18.14 -10.66
CA GLU A 290 23.06 -17.73 -12.04
C GLU A 290 22.89 -18.90 -13.02
N ASN A 291 23.41 -20.08 -12.65
CA ASN A 291 23.29 -21.28 -13.48
C ASN A 291 21.82 -21.73 -13.56
N LYS A 292 21.13 -21.79 -12.40
CA LYS A 292 19.75 -22.25 -12.32
C LYS A 292 18.77 -21.32 -13.03
N PHE A 293 19.01 -20.01 -12.95
CA PHE A 293 18.13 -18.98 -13.48
C PHE A 293 18.65 -18.30 -14.76
N SER A 294 19.67 -18.87 -15.41
CA SER A 294 20.22 -18.37 -16.68
C SER A 294 19.16 -18.10 -17.76
N TYR A 295 18.12 -18.93 -17.83
CA TYR A 295 16.98 -18.76 -18.74
C TYR A 295 16.12 -17.52 -18.45
N LEU A 296 16.17 -16.99 -17.23
CA LEU A 296 15.52 -15.72 -16.86
C LEU A 296 16.37 -14.53 -17.25
N LEU A 297 17.69 -14.65 -17.06
CA LEU A 297 18.64 -13.58 -17.33
C LEU A 297 18.74 -13.28 -18.83
N SER A 298 18.50 -14.28 -19.69
CA SER A 298 18.44 -14.11 -21.14
C SER A 298 17.16 -13.40 -21.62
N THR A 299 16.18 -13.20 -20.74
CA THR A 299 14.96 -12.47 -21.10
C THR A 299 15.08 -10.99 -20.71
N THR A 300 15.03 -10.10 -21.70
CA THR A 300 14.87 -8.67 -21.43
C THR A 300 13.50 -8.43 -20.79
N PRO A 301 13.41 -7.82 -19.59
CA PRO A 301 12.13 -7.47 -19.00
C PRO A 301 11.35 -6.55 -19.95
N GLN A 302 10.06 -6.85 -20.16
CA GLN A 302 9.21 -5.99 -20.99
C GLN A 302 8.86 -4.66 -20.30
N VAL A 303 9.07 -4.58 -18.99
CA VAL A 303 8.83 -3.41 -18.14
C VAL A 303 10.04 -3.25 -17.22
N SER A 304 10.64 -2.06 -17.17
CA SER A 304 11.87 -1.81 -16.41
C SER A 304 11.68 -1.51 -14.93
N ASP A 305 10.47 -1.13 -14.49
CA ASP A 305 10.27 -0.50 -13.17
C ASP A 305 9.04 -1.01 -12.42
N ILE A 306 9.04 -2.29 -12.05
CA ILE A 306 8.01 -2.88 -11.17
C ILE A 306 8.42 -2.70 -9.70
N ALA A 307 7.64 -1.94 -8.93
CA ALA A 307 7.96 -1.63 -7.53
C ALA A 307 7.98 -2.86 -6.61
N CYS A 308 7.11 -3.84 -6.85
CA CYS A 308 7.05 -5.12 -6.14
C CYS A 308 6.14 -6.08 -6.92
N PHE A 309 6.21 -7.40 -6.66
CA PHE A 309 5.26 -8.34 -7.25
C PHE A 309 4.11 -8.62 -6.26
N SER A 310 2.94 -7.99 -6.47
CA SER A 310 1.76 -8.16 -5.59
C SER A 310 0.43 -8.10 -6.37
N VAL A 311 -0.64 -8.64 -5.75
CA VAL A 311 -2.00 -8.64 -6.31
C VAL A 311 -2.49 -7.21 -6.57
N GLU A 312 -2.21 -6.28 -5.66
CA GLU A 312 -2.63 -4.87 -5.77
C GLU A 312 -1.97 -4.19 -6.97
N LEU A 313 -0.67 -4.43 -7.19
CA LEU A 313 0.04 -3.83 -8.31
C LEU A 313 -0.43 -4.41 -9.65
N LEU A 314 -0.61 -5.73 -9.73
CA LEU A 314 -1.16 -6.37 -10.93
C LEU A 314 -2.57 -5.85 -11.24
N GLY A 315 -3.40 -5.66 -10.22
CA GLY A 315 -4.72 -5.04 -10.36
C GLY A 315 -4.65 -3.63 -10.94
N LEU A 316 -3.78 -2.78 -10.37
CA LEU A 316 -3.59 -1.40 -10.82
C LEU A 316 -3.07 -1.33 -12.27
N GLU A 317 -2.05 -2.11 -12.61
CA GLU A 317 -1.47 -2.11 -13.96
C GLU A 317 -2.47 -2.60 -15.00
N SER A 318 -3.23 -3.64 -14.69
CA SER A 318 -4.32 -4.10 -15.57
C SER A 318 -5.39 -3.01 -15.76
N GLN A 319 -5.75 -2.28 -14.70
CA GLN A 319 -6.74 -1.21 -14.78
C GLN A 319 -6.23 -0.02 -15.61
N LYS A 320 -4.96 0.35 -15.50
CA LYS A 320 -4.33 1.37 -16.36
C LYS A 320 -4.39 0.96 -17.83
N LEU A 321 -3.99 -0.27 -18.15
CA LEU A 321 -4.06 -0.82 -19.49
C LEU A 321 -5.50 -0.81 -20.02
N CYS A 322 -6.46 -1.26 -19.22
CA CYS A 322 -7.87 -1.24 -19.59
C CYS A 322 -8.29 0.18 -19.99
N ASN A 323 -8.04 1.20 -19.16
CA ASN A 323 -8.36 2.59 -19.46
C ASN A 323 -7.64 3.13 -20.72
N GLN A 324 -6.38 2.75 -20.96
CA GLN A 324 -5.67 3.10 -22.18
C GLN A 324 -6.34 2.50 -23.42
N ALA A 325 -6.78 1.24 -23.34
CA ALA A 325 -7.50 0.60 -24.41
C ALA A 325 -8.85 1.27 -24.69
N MET A 326 -9.55 1.76 -23.67
CA MET A 326 -10.80 2.51 -23.87
C MET A 326 -10.58 3.79 -24.64
N LYS A 327 -9.46 4.49 -24.38
CA LYS A 327 -9.05 5.68 -25.13
C LYS A 327 -8.77 5.32 -26.60
N ALA A 328 -8.14 4.18 -26.87
CA ALA A 328 -7.93 3.69 -28.24
C ALA A 328 -9.26 3.31 -28.92
N PHE A 329 -10.13 2.58 -28.22
CA PHE A 329 -11.44 2.17 -28.72
C PHE A 329 -12.31 3.39 -29.04
N GLN A 330 -12.35 4.41 -28.18
CA GLN A 330 -13.07 5.66 -28.43
C GLN A 330 -12.58 6.39 -29.69
N LYS A 331 -11.30 6.24 -30.04
CA LYS A 331 -10.68 6.78 -31.25
C LYS A 331 -10.85 5.87 -32.47
N ALA A 332 -11.67 4.82 -32.36
CA ALA A 332 -11.88 3.78 -33.35
C ALA A 332 -10.62 2.96 -33.73
N ASP A 333 -9.55 3.02 -32.93
CA ASP A 333 -8.39 2.14 -33.10
C ASP A 333 -8.64 0.80 -32.39
N LEU A 334 -9.43 -0.05 -33.04
CA LEU A 334 -9.88 -1.33 -32.50
C LEU A 334 -8.75 -2.34 -32.35
N THR A 335 -7.71 -2.26 -33.19
CA THR A 335 -6.57 -3.18 -33.11
C THR A 335 -5.72 -2.86 -31.89
N MET A 336 -5.34 -1.60 -31.71
CA MET A 336 -4.61 -1.18 -30.51
C MET A 336 -5.42 -1.44 -29.24
N ALA A 337 -6.73 -1.13 -29.25
CA ALA A 337 -7.59 -1.40 -28.11
C ALA A 337 -7.63 -2.90 -27.76
N GLN A 338 -7.75 -3.77 -28.77
CA GLN A 338 -7.74 -5.22 -28.57
C GLN A 338 -6.43 -5.68 -27.93
N ASP A 339 -5.27 -5.29 -28.48
CA ASP A 339 -3.97 -5.73 -28.01
C ASP A 339 -3.69 -5.30 -26.57
N ILE A 340 -4.08 -4.06 -26.22
CA ILE A 340 -3.95 -3.54 -24.86
C ILE A 340 -4.90 -4.26 -23.90
N LEU A 341 -6.15 -4.54 -24.29
CA LEU A 341 -7.08 -5.29 -23.44
C LEU A 341 -6.65 -6.74 -23.23
N GLU A 342 -6.14 -7.40 -24.27
CA GLU A 342 -5.56 -8.73 -24.14
C GLU A 342 -4.35 -8.73 -23.19
N THR A 343 -3.54 -7.67 -23.23
CA THR A 343 -2.47 -7.45 -22.25
C THR A 343 -3.04 -7.24 -20.85
N SER A 344 -4.09 -6.43 -20.71
CA SER A 344 -4.76 -6.16 -19.44
C SER A 344 -5.26 -7.43 -18.75
N ILE A 345 -5.89 -8.36 -19.48
CA ILE A 345 -6.35 -9.65 -18.93
C ILE A 345 -5.20 -10.65 -18.69
N ARG A 346 -4.08 -10.54 -19.43
CA ARG A 346 -2.85 -11.29 -19.13
C ARG A 346 -2.23 -10.83 -17.80
N VAL A 347 -2.28 -9.53 -17.50
CA VAL A 347 -1.84 -8.99 -16.21
C VAL A 347 -2.80 -9.40 -15.09
N ASN A 348 -4.11 -9.22 -15.28
CA ASN A 348 -5.12 -9.53 -14.29
C ASN A 348 -6.29 -10.29 -14.92
N PRO A 349 -6.40 -11.61 -14.69
CA PRO A 349 -7.46 -12.41 -15.29
C PRO A 349 -8.82 -12.21 -14.60
N SER A 350 -8.90 -11.36 -13.56
CA SER A 350 -10.16 -10.97 -12.92
C SER A 350 -10.73 -9.65 -13.45
N ASN A 351 -10.12 -9.04 -14.47
CA ASN A 351 -10.60 -7.76 -15.01
C ASN A 351 -11.83 -7.95 -15.92
N GLU A 352 -13.03 -7.91 -15.32
CA GLU A 352 -14.30 -8.11 -16.00
C GLU A 352 -14.59 -7.06 -17.06
N LEU A 353 -14.17 -5.81 -16.83
CA LEU A 353 -14.39 -4.71 -17.77
C LEU A 353 -13.56 -4.89 -19.04
N ALA A 354 -12.34 -5.43 -18.89
CA ALA A 354 -11.50 -5.72 -20.04
C ALA A 354 -12.11 -6.82 -20.92
N TYR A 355 -12.62 -7.89 -20.31
CA TYR A 355 -13.35 -8.93 -21.03
C TYR A 355 -14.59 -8.40 -21.74
N TRP A 356 -15.37 -7.53 -21.10
CA TRP A 356 -16.57 -6.98 -21.72
C TRP A 356 -16.23 -6.14 -22.96
N ASN A 357 -15.21 -5.29 -22.87
CA ASN A 357 -14.77 -4.50 -24.01
C ASN A 357 -14.14 -5.36 -25.13
N LEU A 358 -13.44 -6.44 -24.78
CA LEU A 358 -12.98 -7.43 -25.78
C LEU A 358 -14.17 -8.08 -26.49
N ALA A 359 -15.22 -8.46 -25.75
CA ALA A 359 -16.43 -9.00 -26.35
C ALA A 359 -17.03 -8.04 -27.40
N ARG A 360 -17.04 -6.73 -27.08
CA ARG A 360 -17.51 -5.70 -28.01
C ARG A 360 -16.63 -5.60 -29.26
N ILE A 361 -15.32 -5.49 -29.08
CA ILE A 361 -14.37 -5.36 -30.21
C ILE A 361 -14.43 -6.58 -31.13
N TYR A 362 -14.41 -7.79 -30.58
CA TYR A 362 -14.53 -9.01 -31.38
C TYR A 362 -15.88 -9.11 -32.09
N GLY A 363 -16.96 -8.62 -31.46
CA GLY A 363 -18.28 -8.50 -32.09
C GLY A 363 -18.27 -7.54 -33.29
N ILE A 364 -17.66 -6.36 -33.15
CA ILE A 364 -17.51 -5.37 -34.23
C ILE A 364 -16.69 -5.95 -35.39
N LYS A 365 -15.63 -6.70 -35.08
CA LYS A 365 -14.78 -7.40 -36.04
C LYS A 365 -15.42 -8.69 -36.60
N LYS A 366 -16.70 -8.95 -36.29
CA LYS A 366 -17.49 -10.11 -36.75
C LYS A 366 -16.91 -11.48 -36.36
N ASN A 367 -16.13 -11.55 -35.29
CA ASN A 367 -15.67 -12.80 -34.71
C ASN A 367 -16.60 -13.21 -33.56
N HIS A 368 -17.76 -13.78 -33.94
CA HIS A 368 -18.84 -14.02 -33.00
C HIS A 368 -18.50 -15.05 -31.92
N ARG A 369 -17.68 -16.05 -32.26
CA ARG A 369 -17.22 -17.06 -31.30
C ARG A 369 -16.42 -16.42 -30.16
N ARG A 370 -15.38 -15.64 -30.48
CA ARG A 370 -14.56 -14.95 -29.47
C ARG A 370 -15.40 -13.95 -28.66
N ALA A 371 -16.28 -13.22 -29.32
CA ALA A 371 -17.17 -12.29 -28.63
C ALA A 371 -18.04 -12.99 -27.56
N LEU A 372 -18.65 -14.14 -27.89
CA LEU A 372 -19.42 -14.93 -26.93
C LEU A 372 -18.55 -15.46 -25.79
N GLU A 373 -17.36 -15.99 -26.08
CA GLU A 373 -16.40 -16.45 -25.06
C GLU A 373 -16.12 -15.33 -24.03
N TYR A 374 -15.85 -14.10 -24.50
CA TYR A 374 -15.58 -12.98 -23.62
C TYR A 374 -16.81 -12.45 -22.88
N TYR A 375 -18.00 -12.47 -23.49
CA TYR A 375 -19.23 -12.21 -22.74
C TYR A 375 -19.42 -13.22 -21.62
N HIS A 376 -19.14 -14.50 -21.84
CA HIS A 376 -19.20 -15.53 -20.81
C HIS A 376 -18.22 -15.27 -19.67
N MET A 377 -16.96 -14.97 -19.96
CA MET A 377 -15.94 -14.62 -18.95
C MET A 377 -16.31 -13.37 -18.15
N THR A 378 -16.91 -12.37 -18.80
CA THR A 378 -17.43 -11.18 -18.13
C THR A 378 -18.48 -11.57 -17.09
N GLY A 379 -19.45 -12.40 -17.48
CA GLY A 379 -20.54 -12.85 -16.61
C GLY A 379 -20.08 -13.61 -15.37
N SER A 380 -19.01 -14.42 -15.48
CA SER A 380 -18.47 -15.15 -14.32
C SER A 380 -17.77 -14.26 -13.28
N LEU A 381 -17.43 -13.02 -13.66
CA LEU A 381 -16.70 -12.09 -12.81
C LEU A 381 -17.55 -10.93 -12.26
N LEU A 382 -18.67 -10.62 -12.91
CA LEU A 382 -19.57 -9.55 -12.48
C LEU A 382 -20.19 -9.86 -11.10
N LYS A 383 -19.98 -8.96 -10.15
CA LYS A 383 -20.56 -9.05 -8.79
C LYS A 383 -21.69 -8.05 -8.52
N ASN A 384 -21.81 -7.01 -9.35
CA ASN A 384 -22.77 -5.93 -9.15
C ASN A 384 -24.06 -6.18 -9.95
N SER A 385 -25.19 -6.24 -9.25
CA SER A 385 -26.51 -6.56 -9.85
C SER A 385 -26.95 -5.56 -10.93
N LYS A 386 -26.59 -4.28 -10.82
CA LYS A 386 -26.89 -3.26 -11.84
C LYS A 386 -26.16 -3.57 -13.14
N TRP A 387 -24.86 -3.86 -13.05
CA TRP A 387 -24.03 -4.15 -14.23
C TRP A 387 -24.32 -5.52 -14.82
N GLU A 388 -24.70 -6.49 -13.99
CA GLU A 388 -25.15 -7.79 -14.43
C GLU A 388 -26.40 -7.70 -15.33
N LYS A 389 -27.38 -6.85 -14.96
CA LYS A 389 -28.56 -6.63 -15.80
C LYS A 389 -28.18 -6.06 -17.18
N LEU A 390 -27.33 -5.04 -17.20
CA LEU A 390 -26.85 -4.42 -18.45
C LEU A 390 -26.10 -5.43 -19.32
N TRP A 391 -25.17 -6.20 -18.73
CA TRP A 391 -24.42 -7.25 -19.41
C TRP A 391 -25.34 -8.33 -20.00
N ARG A 392 -26.33 -8.81 -19.23
CA ARG A 392 -27.31 -9.81 -19.71
C ARG A 392 -28.05 -9.29 -20.94
N THR A 393 -28.56 -8.06 -20.89
CA THR A 393 -29.26 -7.44 -22.03
C THR A 393 -28.36 -7.37 -23.26
N GLU A 394 -27.13 -6.88 -23.12
CA GLU A 394 -26.19 -6.74 -24.24
C GLU A 394 -25.80 -8.10 -24.82
N ARG A 395 -25.44 -9.07 -23.98
CA ARG A 395 -25.12 -10.44 -24.40
C ARG A 395 -26.28 -11.09 -25.15
N ASP A 396 -27.51 -10.92 -24.67
CA ASP A 396 -28.68 -11.54 -25.28
C ASP A 396 -29.03 -10.90 -26.62
N GLN A 397 -28.86 -9.58 -26.77
CA GLN A 397 -28.93 -8.89 -28.06
C GLN A 397 -27.86 -9.39 -29.03
N PHE A 398 -26.62 -9.57 -28.56
CA PHE A 398 -25.53 -10.11 -29.36
C PHE A 398 -25.78 -11.56 -29.80
N ARG A 399 -26.33 -12.41 -28.92
CA ARG A 399 -26.70 -13.80 -29.25
C ARG A 399 -27.81 -13.87 -30.29
N LYS A 400 -28.82 -13.00 -30.18
CA LYS A 400 -29.98 -13.04 -31.07
C LYS A 400 -29.66 -12.49 -32.46
N ASN A 401 -28.99 -11.35 -32.52
CA ASN A 401 -28.89 -10.54 -33.73
C ASN A 401 -27.45 -10.08 -34.06
N HIS A 402 -26.43 -10.54 -33.32
CA HIS A 402 -25.04 -10.05 -33.42
C HIS A 402 -24.90 -8.53 -33.24
N LEU A 403 -25.86 -7.90 -32.55
CA LEU A 403 -25.83 -6.49 -32.24
C LEU A 403 -24.88 -6.22 -31.08
N VAL A 404 -23.97 -5.27 -31.27
CA VAL A 404 -22.94 -4.90 -30.32
C VAL A 404 -22.76 -3.38 -30.29
N PRO A 405 -22.62 -2.75 -29.11
CA PRO A 405 -22.29 -1.34 -29.03
C PRO A 405 -20.95 -1.01 -29.70
N LYS A 406 -20.90 0.10 -30.43
CA LYS A 406 -19.69 0.58 -31.12
C LYS A 406 -18.76 1.43 -30.25
N GLU A 407 -19.23 1.78 -29.05
CA GLU A 407 -18.49 2.58 -28.07
C GLU A 407 -17.89 1.69 -26.98
N PRO A 408 -16.78 2.10 -26.35
CA PRO A 408 -16.25 1.42 -25.18
C PRO A 408 -17.22 1.50 -23.98
N LEU A 409 -17.20 0.50 -23.12
CA LEU A 409 -17.92 0.50 -21.85
C LEU A 409 -17.00 0.94 -20.72
N GLN A 410 -17.33 2.05 -20.04
CA GLN A 410 -16.66 2.47 -18.81
C GLN A 410 -17.57 2.35 -17.61
N ILE A 411 -17.05 1.72 -16.55
CA ILE A 411 -17.75 1.62 -15.27
C ILE A 411 -16.86 2.26 -14.21
N ARG A 412 -17.38 3.28 -13.52
CA ARG A 412 -16.84 3.74 -12.24
C ARG A 412 -17.60 3.01 -11.14
N TYR A 413 -16.89 2.17 -10.39
CA TYR A 413 -17.41 1.50 -9.20
C TYR A 413 -17.53 2.45 -8.02
#